data_AF-A0A8J3HJY0-F1
#
_entry.id   AF-A0A8J3HJY0-F1
#
_cell.length_a   1.000
_cell.length_b   1.000
_cell.length_c   1.000
_cell.angle_alpha   90.00
_cell.angle_beta   90.00
_cell.angle_gamma   90.00
#
_symmetry.space_group_name_H-M   'P 1'
#
loop_
_entity.id
_entity.type
_entity.pdbx_description
1 polymer ?
#
loop_
_entity_poly.entity_id
_entity_poly.type
_entity_poly.pdbx_seq_one_letter_code
_entity_poly.pdbx_strand_id
1 'polypeptide(L)'
;MRPGAPETGDPGDSAPRPDDWVPTRALGRAVLVAGALLVGAVLLGRTDLIVLALPLALGVAFGLAKRPANLPGLRLSTVESFPVEGGELGATAEVENRDVTGYDLAVVRVQHSPWLRLDDTGAQGRHAGGSRPYVTLVPRGVAAAIELAGPAVRWGRHSLGPASAYAVAADGLLVSRAVVTGALGVKVYPLTDPFKADEVMPRAAGLVGQHRSRRPGEGGELAGVRQFGPGDRLRRIDWRVSLRTERLHVAATLSDRDAEVVVLLDLLADAGRSGGVDGTASVLDRTVRAAAAIAEHYLHRGDRVSVLEYGASARRLRPASGRRQYLTVLEWLLDAHSSPTAQERGGAQLAAGISAAALVVVLTPLLDARSASMLAGLARSGRFVVAVDTLPEGLTAASSNTWGEVAYRLWRAERENTIGQLREHGVPVVAWAGAGSLDAVLRDVSRLAAAPKAVLR
;
A
#
# COMPACT_ATOMS: atom_id res chain seq x y z
N MET A 1 -33.62 -12.87 17.60
CA MET A 1 -32.55 -13.72 18.19
C MET A 1 -31.23 -13.24 17.60
N ARG A 2 -30.51 -12.37 18.31
CA ARG A 2 -29.19 -11.87 17.89
C ARG A 2 -28.13 -12.87 18.39
N PRO A 3 -27.18 -13.34 17.56
CA PRO A 3 -26.07 -14.13 18.06
C PRO A 3 -25.13 -13.22 18.86
N GLY A 4 -24.75 -13.69 20.06
CA GLY A 4 -23.88 -12.96 20.98
C GLY A 4 -22.50 -12.73 20.39
N ALA A 5 -21.95 -11.56 20.67
CA ALA A 5 -20.55 -11.23 20.40
C ALA A 5 -19.62 -12.13 21.23
N PRO A 6 -18.44 -12.51 20.70
CA PRO A 6 -17.45 -13.21 21.51
C PRO A 6 -16.87 -12.23 22.54
N GLU A 7 -16.90 -12.63 23.81
CA GLU A 7 -16.22 -11.94 24.89
C GLU A 7 -14.71 -11.86 24.58
N THR A 8 -14.21 -10.63 24.45
CA THR A 8 -12.78 -10.34 24.45
C THR A 8 -12.28 -10.54 25.88
N GLY A 9 -11.80 -11.75 26.17
CA GLY A 9 -11.09 -12.03 27.41
C GLY A 9 -9.83 -11.16 27.50
N ASP A 10 -9.75 -10.36 28.56
CA ASP A 10 -8.54 -9.67 28.98
C ASP A 10 -7.44 -10.72 29.26
N PRO A 11 -6.25 -10.67 28.62
CA PRO A 11 -5.20 -11.66 28.83
C PRO A 11 -4.44 -11.48 30.16
N GLY A 12 -5.05 -10.83 31.15
CA GLY A 12 -4.38 -10.27 32.32
C GLY A 12 -4.30 -11.14 33.57
N ASP A 13 -5.14 -12.17 33.74
CA ASP A 13 -5.33 -12.75 35.08
C ASP A 13 -5.54 -14.28 35.11
N SER A 14 -4.61 -15.02 34.51
CA SER A 14 -4.52 -16.47 34.70
C SER A 14 -3.37 -16.80 35.65
N ALA A 15 -3.70 -17.43 36.80
CA ALA A 15 -2.71 -17.93 37.77
C ALA A 15 -1.61 -18.75 37.07
N PRO A 16 -0.34 -18.62 37.50
CA PRO A 16 0.80 -19.19 36.78
C PRO A 16 0.73 -20.72 36.75
N ARG A 17 0.89 -21.28 35.55
CA ARG A 17 0.91 -22.74 35.38
C ARG A 17 2.32 -23.24 35.69
N PRO A 18 2.46 -24.42 36.33
CA PRO A 18 3.77 -24.97 36.70
C PRO A 18 4.74 -25.13 35.51
N ASP A 19 4.21 -25.17 34.29
CA ASP A 19 4.90 -25.34 33.01
C ASP A 19 5.44 -24.05 32.36
N ASP A 20 5.20 -22.88 32.95
CA ASP A 20 5.53 -21.58 32.34
C ASP A 20 7.03 -21.26 32.36
N TRP A 21 7.76 -21.85 33.32
CA TRP A 21 9.21 -21.75 33.46
C TRP A 21 9.84 -23.14 33.35
N VAL A 22 10.63 -23.33 32.31
CA VAL A 22 11.25 -24.60 31.95
C VAL A 22 12.71 -24.63 32.42
N PRO A 23 13.18 -25.74 33.01
CA PRO A 23 14.57 -25.88 33.42
C PRO A 23 15.51 -25.85 32.22
N THR A 24 16.61 -25.10 32.33
CA THR A 24 17.63 -25.07 31.28
C THR A 24 18.58 -26.26 31.40
N ARG A 25 19.38 -26.50 30.34
CA ARG A 25 20.47 -27.48 30.39
C ARG A 25 21.51 -27.14 31.47
N ALA A 26 21.64 -25.87 31.85
CA ALA A 26 22.55 -25.44 32.92
C ALA A 26 22.08 -25.98 34.27
N LEU A 27 20.79 -25.88 34.58
CA LEU A 27 20.21 -26.48 35.79
C LEU A 27 20.42 -27.99 35.82
N GLY A 28 20.13 -28.68 34.71
CA GLY A 28 20.34 -30.13 34.61
C GLY A 28 21.80 -30.54 34.86
N ARG A 29 22.77 -29.80 34.29
CA ARG A 29 24.20 -30.03 34.51
C ARG A 29 24.61 -29.75 35.96
N ALA A 30 24.14 -28.65 36.54
CA ALA A 30 24.47 -28.27 37.92
C ALA A 30 23.96 -29.31 38.93
N VAL A 31 22.72 -29.77 38.77
CA VAL A 31 22.13 -30.82 39.62
C VAL A 31 22.84 -32.15 39.42
N LEU A 32 23.16 -32.54 38.18
CA LEU A 32 23.86 -33.79 37.90
C LEU A 32 25.28 -33.79 38.49
N VAL A 33 26.04 -32.71 38.32
CA VAL A 33 27.41 -32.61 38.86
C VAL A 33 27.38 -32.57 40.40
N ALA A 34 26.50 -31.77 41.00
CA ALA A 34 26.36 -31.73 42.45
C ALA A 34 25.93 -33.11 43.02
N GLY A 35 24.96 -33.77 42.38
CA GLY A 35 24.51 -35.10 42.77
C GLY A 35 25.60 -36.18 42.62
N ALA A 36 26.35 -36.18 41.52
CA ALA A 36 27.45 -37.11 41.30
C ALA A 36 28.57 -36.93 42.34
N LEU A 37 28.91 -35.69 42.70
CA LEU A 37 29.89 -35.38 43.74
C LEU A 37 29.41 -35.85 45.12
N LEU A 38 28.14 -35.66 45.47
CA LEU A 38 27.57 -36.14 46.73
C LEU A 38 27.51 -37.66 46.81
N VAL A 39 27.07 -38.34 45.74
CA VAL A 39 27.07 -39.81 45.66
C VAL A 39 28.50 -40.35 45.76
N GLY A 40 29.45 -39.73 45.05
CA GLY A 40 30.87 -40.07 45.14
C GLY A 40 31.45 -39.87 46.54
N ALA A 41 31.03 -38.80 47.25
CA ALA A 41 31.44 -38.55 48.63
C ALA A 41 31.04 -39.68 49.57
N VAL A 42 29.81 -40.19 49.42
CA VAL A 42 29.27 -41.30 50.22
C VAL A 42 29.96 -42.62 49.86
N LEU A 43 30.09 -42.93 48.57
CA LEU A 43 30.67 -44.20 48.10
C LEU A 43 32.16 -44.33 48.42
N LEU A 44 32.92 -43.22 48.37
CA LEU A 44 34.36 -43.21 48.58
C LEU A 44 34.77 -42.74 49.99
N GLY A 45 33.80 -42.33 50.83
CA GLY A 45 34.06 -41.80 52.17
C GLY A 45 34.87 -40.48 52.19
N ARG A 46 34.84 -39.69 51.10
CA ARG A 46 35.64 -38.46 50.97
C ARG A 46 34.80 -37.21 51.20
N THR A 47 35.14 -36.46 52.25
CA THR A 47 34.48 -35.19 52.60
C THR A 47 34.83 -34.05 51.65
N ASP A 48 35.99 -34.09 51.00
CA ASP A 48 36.44 -33.10 50.02
C ASP A 48 35.42 -32.90 48.88
N LEU A 49 34.74 -33.99 48.46
CA LEU A 49 33.73 -33.98 47.40
C LEU A 49 32.45 -33.23 47.82
N ILE A 50 32.11 -33.22 49.10
CA ILE A 50 30.99 -32.45 49.64
C ILE A 50 31.29 -30.96 49.54
N VAL A 51 32.52 -30.56 49.88
CA VAL A 51 32.96 -29.15 49.79
C VAL A 51 32.88 -28.66 48.34
N LEU A 52 33.19 -29.51 47.36
CA LEU A 52 33.06 -29.19 45.93
C LEU A 52 31.59 -29.16 45.45
N ALA A 53 30.71 -30.00 46.00
CA ALA A 53 29.30 -30.03 45.64
C ALA A 53 28.50 -28.87 46.21
N LEU A 54 28.88 -28.40 47.41
CA LEU A 54 28.18 -27.38 48.18
C LEU A 54 27.93 -26.06 47.43
N PRO A 55 28.91 -25.41 46.76
CA PRO A 55 28.65 -24.16 46.03
C PRO A 55 27.68 -24.35 44.86
N LEU A 56 27.70 -25.50 44.19
CA LEU A 56 26.75 -25.81 43.11
C LEU A 56 25.34 -26.04 43.65
N ALA A 57 25.21 -26.80 44.75
CA ALA A 57 23.93 -27.07 45.39
C ALA A 57 23.31 -25.79 45.97
N LEU A 58 24.11 -24.95 46.66
CA LEU A 58 23.67 -23.67 47.19
C LEU A 58 23.32 -22.68 46.07
N GLY A 59 24.10 -22.64 44.98
CA GLY A 59 23.81 -21.81 43.81
C GLY A 59 22.47 -22.17 43.16
N VAL A 60 22.21 -23.47 42.97
CA VAL A 60 20.91 -23.96 42.44
C VAL A 60 19.78 -23.63 43.40
N ALA A 61 19.94 -23.87 44.71
CA ALA A 61 18.90 -23.59 45.69
C ALA A 61 18.58 -22.09 45.76
N PHE A 62 19.59 -21.22 45.76
CA PHE A 62 19.40 -19.76 45.80
C PHE A 62 18.80 -19.22 44.49
N GLY A 63 19.23 -19.72 43.33
CA GLY A 63 18.64 -19.37 42.05
C GLY A 63 17.17 -19.77 41.96
N LEU A 64 16.83 -21.01 42.32
CA LEU A 64 15.45 -21.49 42.32
C LEU A 64 14.57 -20.78 43.36
N ALA A 65 15.13 -20.30 44.48
CA ALA A 65 14.41 -19.46 45.43
C ALA A 65 13.98 -18.09 44.85
N LYS A 66 14.63 -17.63 43.78
CA LYS A 66 14.28 -16.42 43.02
C LYS A 66 13.43 -16.70 41.77
N ARG A 67 12.83 -17.90 41.66
CA ARG A 67 11.98 -18.26 40.52
C ARG A 67 10.86 -17.22 40.33
N PRO A 68 10.74 -16.58 39.14
CA PRO A 68 9.65 -15.66 38.86
C PRO A 68 8.31 -16.39 38.80
N ALA A 69 7.23 -15.69 39.12
CA ALA A 69 5.88 -16.23 39.08
C ALA A 69 5.22 -15.95 37.73
N ASN A 70 5.49 -14.80 37.12
CA ASN A 70 4.81 -14.35 35.91
C ASN A 70 5.68 -14.60 34.66
N LEU A 71 5.01 -14.57 33.50
CA LEU A 71 5.69 -14.51 32.21
C LEU A 71 6.02 -13.05 31.87
N PRO A 72 7.05 -12.79 31.04
CA PRO A 72 7.32 -11.45 30.54
C PRO A 72 6.10 -10.92 29.76
N GLY A 73 5.65 -9.70 30.09
CA GLY A 73 4.68 -9.00 29.27
C GLY A 73 5.35 -8.54 27.98
N LEU A 74 4.67 -8.71 26.83
CA LEU A 74 5.17 -8.21 25.54
C LEU A 74 4.10 -7.34 24.88
N ARG A 75 4.45 -6.09 24.59
CA ARG A 75 3.62 -5.17 23.83
C ARG A 75 4.36 -4.70 22.60
N LEU A 76 3.65 -4.61 21.49
CA LEU A 76 4.15 -4.04 20.25
C LEU A 76 3.27 -2.85 19.92
N SER A 77 3.89 -1.71 19.65
CA SER A 77 3.20 -0.47 19.32
C SER A 77 3.91 0.26 18.19
N THR A 78 3.18 1.14 17.53
CA THR A 78 3.69 2.03 16.47
C THR A 78 3.39 3.46 16.87
N VAL A 79 4.30 4.39 16.58
CA VAL A 79 4.22 5.79 17.05
C VAL A 79 3.15 6.63 16.31
N GLU A 80 2.33 6.00 15.47
CA GLU A 80 1.39 6.62 14.52
C GLU A 80 2.04 7.56 13.51
N SER A 81 2.39 6.97 12.37
CA SER A 81 2.57 7.68 11.11
C SER A 81 2.12 6.72 10.01
N PHE A 82 1.31 7.20 9.07
CA PHE A 82 1.05 6.49 7.84
C PHE A 82 2.16 6.86 6.87
N PRO A 83 3.30 6.13 6.84
CA PRO A 83 4.42 6.54 6.02
C PRO A 83 3.98 6.55 4.55
N VAL A 84 4.38 7.59 3.85
CA VAL A 84 4.49 7.52 2.40
C VAL A 84 5.69 6.63 2.10
N GLU A 85 5.67 5.93 0.99
CA GLU A 85 6.77 5.12 0.49
C GLU A 85 8.09 5.94 0.51
N GLY A 86 9.12 5.40 1.16
CA GLY A 86 10.39 6.06 1.46
C GLY A 86 10.44 6.82 2.80
N GLY A 87 9.30 6.99 3.46
CA GLY A 87 9.19 7.64 4.77
C GLY A 87 9.60 6.73 5.93
N GLU A 88 10.04 7.35 7.02
CA GLU A 88 10.43 6.69 8.27
C GLU A 88 9.21 6.14 9.03
N LEU A 89 9.34 4.92 9.55
CA LEU A 89 8.37 4.27 10.43
C LEU A 89 9.03 4.02 11.79
N GLY A 90 8.45 4.56 12.86
CA GLY A 90 8.83 4.27 14.23
C GLY A 90 7.91 3.24 14.89
N ALA A 91 8.50 2.23 15.53
CA ALA A 91 7.80 1.23 16.30
C ALA A 91 8.56 0.88 17.59
N THR A 92 7.82 0.41 18.59
CA THR A 92 8.39 0.07 19.89
C THR A 92 7.91 -1.32 20.30
N ALA A 93 8.85 -2.20 20.62
CA ALA A 93 8.60 -3.49 21.26
C ALA A 93 8.99 -3.39 22.74
N GLU A 94 8.01 -3.48 23.61
CA GLU A 94 8.17 -3.30 25.05
C GLU A 94 8.06 -4.65 25.76
N VAL A 95 9.09 -5.01 26.53
CA VAL A 95 9.08 -6.17 27.42
C VAL A 95 8.95 -5.73 28.86
N GLU A 96 7.87 -6.13 29.51
CA GLU A 96 7.54 -5.81 30.88
C GLU A 96 7.89 -6.96 31.81
N ASN A 97 8.61 -6.67 32.89
CA ASN A 97 8.78 -7.60 33.99
C ASN A 97 7.81 -7.25 35.12
N ARG A 98 6.78 -8.08 35.29
CA ARG A 98 5.75 -7.93 36.35
C ARG A 98 6.12 -8.62 37.66
N ASP A 99 7.27 -9.28 37.72
CA ASP A 99 7.72 -9.97 38.91
C ASP A 99 8.53 -9.07 39.84
N VAL A 100 8.57 -9.49 41.11
CA VAL A 100 9.41 -8.90 42.14
C VAL A 100 10.90 -9.24 41.96
N THR A 101 11.20 -10.28 41.18
CA THR A 101 12.55 -10.68 40.79
C THR A 101 12.89 -10.15 39.40
N GLY A 102 14.14 -9.72 39.20
CA GLY A 102 14.63 -9.29 37.89
C GLY A 102 14.79 -10.48 36.95
N TYR A 103 14.60 -10.27 35.65
CA TYR A 103 15.04 -11.23 34.65
C TYR A 103 16.54 -11.02 34.40
N ASP A 104 17.28 -12.12 34.28
CA ASP A 104 18.72 -12.07 33.93
C ASP A 104 18.88 -11.56 32.50
N LEU A 105 17.94 -11.91 31.63
CA LEU A 105 17.91 -11.50 30.23
C LEU A 105 16.50 -11.66 29.66
N ALA A 106 16.06 -10.76 28.80
CA ALA A 106 14.94 -10.97 27.91
C ALA A 106 15.40 -10.98 26.45
N VAL A 107 14.92 -11.97 25.70
CA VAL A 107 15.20 -12.12 24.28
C VAL A 107 13.94 -11.85 23.50
N VAL A 108 13.97 -10.87 22.60
CA VAL A 108 12.82 -10.40 21.81
C VAL A 108 13.09 -10.61 20.34
N ARG A 109 12.14 -11.14 19.60
CA ARG A 109 12.20 -11.23 18.14
C ARG A 109 10.97 -10.58 17.56
N VAL A 110 11.17 -9.62 16.66
CA VAL A 110 10.09 -8.98 15.92
C VAL A 110 10.19 -9.40 14.46
N GLN A 111 9.16 -10.04 13.93
CA GLN A 111 9.06 -10.27 12.48
C GLN A 111 8.53 -9.00 11.81
N HIS A 112 8.93 -8.73 10.57
CA HIS A 112 8.36 -7.61 9.80
C HIS A 112 8.41 -7.93 8.31
N SER A 113 7.56 -7.25 7.53
CA SER A 113 7.61 -7.29 6.08
C SER A 113 9.01 -6.90 5.56
N PRO A 114 9.53 -7.52 4.49
CA PRO A 114 10.79 -7.12 3.86
C PRO A 114 10.75 -5.69 3.28
N TRP A 115 9.56 -5.12 3.15
CA TRP A 115 9.33 -3.74 2.70
C TRP A 115 9.39 -2.72 3.84
N LEU A 116 9.55 -3.17 5.09
CA LEU A 116 9.84 -2.33 6.25
C LEU A 116 11.30 -2.59 6.64
N ARG A 117 12.20 -1.67 6.32
CA ARG A 117 13.63 -1.79 6.66
C ARG A 117 13.86 -1.14 8.01
N LEU A 118 13.43 -1.81 9.07
CA LEU A 118 13.57 -1.32 10.44
C LEU A 118 14.93 -1.74 11.00
N ASP A 119 15.67 -0.76 11.52
CA ASP A 119 16.90 -0.93 12.26
C ASP A 119 16.68 -0.53 13.74
N ASP A 120 17.55 -1.01 14.62
CA ASP A 120 17.55 -0.65 16.05
C ASP A 120 18.21 0.73 16.26
N THR A 121 17.52 1.63 16.97
CA THR A 121 18.06 2.94 17.37
C THR A 121 18.74 2.93 18.75
N GLY A 122 18.67 1.81 19.47
CA GLY A 122 19.29 1.60 20.78
C GLY A 122 20.82 1.67 20.76
N ALA A 123 21.39 2.28 21.82
CA ALA A 123 22.76 2.80 21.91
C ALA A 123 23.94 1.80 21.83
N GLN A 124 23.77 0.57 21.33
CA GLN A 124 24.88 -0.37 21.09
C GLN A 124 24.74 -1.11 19.76
N GLY A 125 24.91 -0.34 18.68
CA GLY A 125 25.43 -0.85 17.42
C GLY A 125 24.45 -0.77 16.25
N ARG A 126 24.85 -0.01 15.22
CA ARG A 126 24.30 -0.08 13.88
C ARG A 126 24.46 -1.51 13.33
N HIS A 127 23.42 -2.32 13.41
CA HIS A 127 23.41 -3.65 12.83
C HIS A 127 22.33 -3.72 11.75
N ALA A 128 22.75 -3.49 10.51
CA ALA A 128 21.89 -3.61 9.34
C ALA A 128 21.47 -5.07 9.11
N GLY A 129 20.16 -5.28 8.97
CA GLY A 129 19.60 -6.40 8.22
C GLY A 129 19.43 -7.73 8.96
N GLY A 130 18.18 -8.04 9.30
CA GLY A 130 17.70 -9.39 9.57
C GLY A 130 16.90 -9.51 10.87
N SER A 131 15.96 -10.47 10.93
CA SER A 131 15.15 -10.83 12.10
C SER A 131 15.98 -11.44 13.25
N ARG A 132 17.08 -10.78 13.61
CA ARG A 132 17.93 -11.18 14.73
C ARG A 132 17.18 -10.93 16.04
N PRO A 133 17.35 -11.82 17.02
CA PRO A 133 16.77 -11.59 18.33
C PRO A 133 17.50 -10.43 19.02
N TYR A 134 16.72 -9.48 19.54
CA TYR A 134 17.16 -8.43 20.45
C TYR A 134 17.33 -9.01 21.85
N VAL A 135 18.31 -8.49 22.57
CA VAL A 135 18.68 -8.98 23.89
C VAL A 135 18.76 -7.78 24.82
N THR A 136 17.94 -7.78 25.87
CA THR A 136 17.89 -6.66 26.82
C THR A 136 17.79 -7.16 28.26
N LEU A 137 18.24 -6.34 29.20
CA LEU A 137 18.09 -6.58 30.62
C LEU A 137 16.77 -5.94 31.07
N VAL A 138 15.92 -6.69 31.78
CA VAL A 138 14.64 -6.20 32.27
C VAL A 138 14.62 -6.27 33.80
N PRO A 139 14.99 -5.16 34.49
CA PRO A 139 14.94 -5.09 35.94
C PRO A 139 13.53 -5.31 36.48
N ARG A 140 13.44 -5.66 37.76
CA ARG A 140 12.16 -5.89 38.47
C ARG A 140 11.21 -4.71 38.31
N GLY A 141 9.94 -4.98 37.98
CA GLY A 141 8.89 -3.96 37.90
C GLY A 141 9.09 -2.86 36.85
N VAL A 142 10.00 -3.06 35.89
CA VAL A 142 10.31 -2.09 34.83
C VAL A 142 10.01 -2.75 33.48
N ALA A 143 9.62 -1.93 32.51
CA ALA A 143 9.54 -2.31 31.12
C ALA A 143 10.76 -1.80 30.34
N ALA A 144 11.35 -2.68 29.53
CA ALA A 144 12.41 -2.32 28.60
C ALA A 144 11.81 -2.12 27.20
N ALA A 145 11.99 -0.93 26.65
CA ALA A 145 11.57 -0.60 25.30
C ALA A 145 12.71 -0.83 24.31
N ILE A 146 12.40 -1.52 23.21
CA ILE A 146 13.26 -1.67 22.04
C ILE A 146 12.65 -0.79 20.95
N GLU A 147 13.37 0.25 20.57
CA GLU A 147 12.97 1.17 19.52
C GLU A 147 13.44 0.66 18.16
N LEU A 148 12.50 0.53 17.24
CA LEU A 148 12.71 0.12 15.87
C LEU A 148 12.36 1.30 14.98
N ALA A 149 13.30 1.76 14.16
CA ALA A 149 13.07 2.84 13.21
C ALA A 149 13.68 2.53 11.85
N GLY A 150 13.01 2.93 10.79
CA GLY A 150 13.59 2.86 9.45
C GLY A 150 12.54 3.03 8.34
N PRO A 151 12.98 3.06 7.07
CA PRO A 151 12.12 3.42 5.97
C PRO A 151 11.16 2.30 5.54
N ALA A 152 9.94 2.71 5.21
CA ALA A 152 8.97 1.89 4.52
C ALA A 152 9.20 1.97 3.00
N VAL A 153 9.89 0.99 2.43
CA VAL A 153 10.44 1.09 1.07
C VAL A 153 9.46 0.72 -0.03
N ARG A 154 8.29 0.15 0.27
CA ARG A 154 7.25 -0.13 -0.74
C ARG A 154 5.86 0.16 -0.19
N TRP A 155 5.00 0.73 -1.03
CA TRP A 155 3.59 0.93 -0.73
C TRP A 155 2.84 -0.40 -0.48
N GLY A 156 1.66 -0.30 0.12
CA GLY A 156 0.77 -1.43 0.38
C GLY A 156 0.50 -1.65 1.87
N ARG A 157 -0.14 -2.78 2.17
CA ARG A 157 -0.40 -3.23 3.55
C ARG A 157 0.69 -4.21 3.97
N HIS A 158 1.44 -3.84 5.00
CA HIS A 158 2.54 -4.62 5.55
C HIS A 158 2.22 -5.06 6.97
N SER A 159 2.88 -6.12 7.42
CA SER A 159 2.79 -6.58 8.81
C SER A 159 4.06 -6.22 9.57
N LEU A 160 3.88 -5.69 10.78
CA LEU A 160 4.90 -5.55 11.80
C LEU A 160 4.53 -6.47 12.97
N GLY A 161 5.35 -7.47 13.22
CA GLY A 161 5.04 -8.62 14.04
C GLY A 161 4.61 -9.83 13.20
N PRO A 162 4.28 -10.97 13.84
CA PRO A 162 4.20 -11.15 15.29
C PRO A 162 5.56 -10.95 15.99
N ALA A 163 5.53 -10.46 17.22
CA ALA A 163 6.72 -10.40 18.06
C ALA A 163 6.66 -11.51 19.11
N SER A 164 7.80 -12.10 19.43
CA SER A 164 7.93 -13.09 20.49
C SER A 164 9.01 -12.69 21.48
N ALA A 165 8.78 -12.97 22.75
CA ALA A 165 9.74 -12.73 23.81
C ALA A 165 9.79 -13.90 24.79
N TYR A 166 10.98 -14.24 25.25
CA TYR A 166 11.14 -15.13 26.39
C TYR A 166 12.19 -14.54 27.33
N ALA A 167 12.05 -14.84 28.62
CA ALA A 167 12.94 -14.39 29.67
C ALA A 167 13.78 -15.55 30.19
N VAL A 168 14.99 -15.24 30.59
CA VAL A 168 15.89 -16.10 31.35
C VAL A 168 15.97 -15.54 32.75
N ALA A 169 15.84 -16.40 33.75
CA ALA A 169 15.85 -16.00 35.15
C ALA A 169 16.54 -17.06 36.02
N ALA A 170 16.65 -16.75 37.31
CA ALA A 170 17.29 -17.60 38.31
C ALA A 170 18.74 -17.92 37.95
N ASP A 171 19.54 -16.90 37.63
CA ASP A 171 20.95 -17.02 37.24
C ASP A 171 21.16 -17.95 36.02
N GLY A 172 20.23 -17.92 35.07
CA GLY A 172 20.26 -18.77 33.86
C GLY A 172 19.72 -20.19 34.04
N LEU A 173 19.18 -20.54 35.20
CA LEU A 173 18.67 -21.88 35.49
C LEU A 173 17.29 -22.14 34.90
N LEU A 174 16.51 -21.09 34.66
CA LEU A 174 15.14 -21.19 34.15
C LEU A 174 14.96 -20.31 32.90
N VAL A 175 14.17 -20.81 31.95
CA VAL A 175 13.73 -20.06 30.78
C VAL A 175 12.21 -20.05 30.73
N SER A 176 11.61 -18.90 30.48
CA SER A 176 10.16 -18.81 30.30
C SER A 176 9.75 -19.44 28.98
N ARG A 177 8.49 -19.86 28.86
CA ARG A 177 7.88 -20.04 27.54
C ARG A 177 7.90 -18.72 26.77
N ALA A 178 7.91 -18.83 25.44
CA ALA A 178 7.85 -17.66 24.57
C ALA A 178 6.42 -17.08 24.58
N VAL A 179 6.30 -15.82 24.98
CA VAL A 179 5.09 -15.01 24.84
C VAL A 179 5.08 -14.42 23.45
N VAL A 180 3.95 -14.51 22.75
CA VAL A 180 3.80 -14.03 21.36
C VAL A 180 2.66 -13.01 21.31
N THR A 181 2.92 -11.88 20.66
CA THR A 181 1.89 -10.88 20.36
C THR A 181 1.46 -10.96 18.90
N GLY A 182 0.28 -10.41 18.61
CA GLY A 182 -0.25 -10.32 17.25
C GLY A 182 0.59 -9.40 16.36
N ALA A 183 0.41 -9.55 15.04
CA ALA A 183 0.99 -8.62 14.07
C ALA A 183 0.14 -7.34 13.98
N LEU A 184 0.80 -6.20 13.96
CA LEU A 184 0.22 -4.90 13.63
C LEU A 184 0.19 -4.71 12.12
N GLY A 185 -0.92 -4.18 11.60
CA GLY A 185 -1.05 -3.78 10.20
C GLY A 185 -0.49 -2.38 9.98
N VAL A 186 0.52 -2.27 9.12
CA VAL A 186 1.15 -1.00 8.71
C VAL A 186 0.70 -0.67 7.30
N LYS A 187 0.09 0.50 7.11
CA LYS A 187 -0.30 1.01 5.79
C LYS A 187 0.79 1.97 5.29
N VAL A 188 1.35 1.68 4.12
CA VAL A 188 2.35 2.53 3.46
C VAL A 188 1.73 3.06 2.18
N TYR A 189 1.54 4.38 2.08
CA TYR A 189 0.92 4.98 0.90
C TYR A 189 1.95 5.16 -0.23
N PRO A 190 1.55 5.03 -1.51
CA PRO A 190 2.46 5.22 -2.63
C PRO A 190 3.03 6.64 -2.64
N LEU A 191 4.32 6.75 -3.00
CA LEU A 191 4.94 8.04 -3.23
C LEU A 191 4.24 8.71 -4.42
N THR A 192 3.75 9.92 -4.18
CA THR A 192 3.36 10.82 -5.25
C THR A 192 4.49 11.82 -5.47
N ASP A 193 5.12 11.76 -6.64
CA ASP A 193 5.94 12.88 -7.06
C ASP A 193 4.99 14.07 -7.27
N PRO A 194 5.19 15.20 -6.56
CA PRO A 194 4.32 16.36 -6.72
C PRO A 194 4.35 16.78 -8.18
N PHE A 195 3.17 16.81 -8.79
CA PHE A 195 2.99 17.22 -10.17
C PHE A 195 3.37 18.69 -10.31
N LYS A 196 4.62 18.97 -10.70
CA LYS A 196 5.06 20.28 -11.17
C LYS A 196 4.75 20.38 -12.65
N ALA A 197 3.54 20.85 -12.96
CA ALA A 197 3.16 21.20 -14.31
C ALA A 197 3.99 22.43 -14.72
N ASP A 198 5.02 22.26 -15.55
CA ASP A 198 5.78 23.41 -16.05
C ASP A 198 4.92 24.27 -16.99
N GLU A 199 3.85 23.71 -17.57
CA GLU A 199 2.86 24.45 -18.35
C GLU A 199 1.45 23.88 -18.14
N VAL A 200 0.45 24.76 -18.17
CA VAL A 200 -0.97 24.46 -17.93
C VAL A 200 -1.42 23.27 -18.79
N MET A 201 -1.61 22.11 -18.15
CA MET A 201 -2.31 20.96 -18.75
C MET A 201 -3.59 21.45 -19.42
N PRO A 202 -3.81 21.19 -20.71
CA PRO A 202 -5.07 21.53 -21.29
C PRO A 202 -6.09 20.52 -20.85
N ARG A 203 -7.19 21.14 -20.46
CA ARG A 203 -8.32 20.57 -19.75
C ARG A 203 -9.08 19.70 -20.75
N ALA A 204 -9.68 18.61 -20.27
CA ALA A 204 -10.51 17.74 -21.10
C ALA A 204 -11.49 18.61 -21.91
N ALA A 205 -11.29 18.70 -23.23
CA ALA A 205 -12.08 19.61 -24.04
C ALA A 205 -13.53 19.11 -24.07
N GLY A 206 -14.43 19.87 -23.45
CA GLY A 206 -15.87 19.58 -23.41
C GLY A 206 -16.43 19.15 -22.05
N LEU A 207 -15.66 19.16 -20.96
CA LEU A 207 -16.15 18.88 -19.61
C LEU A 207 -15.64 19.88 -18.57
N VAL A 208 -16.50 20.25 -17.63
CA VAL A 208 -16.32 21.36 -16.69
C VAL A 208 -16.07 20.83 -15.28
N GLY A 209 -14.83 20.61 -14.88
CA GLY A 209 -14.42 20.89 -13.50
C GLY A 209 -13.82 22.29 -13.45
N GLN A 210 -14.39 23.16 -12.61
CA GLN A 210 -14.09 24.60 -12.44
C GLN A 210 -13.98 25.50 -13.70
N HIS A 211 -13.98 25.03 -14.96
CA HIS A 211 -13.89 25.89 -16.14
C HIS A 211 -14.66 25.39 -17.38
N ARG A 212 -15.67 26.21 -17.77
CA ARG A 212 -16.30 26.48 -19.07
C ARG A 212 -16.51 25.33 -20.06
N SER A 213 -17.77 24.90 -20.14
CA SER A 213 -18.31 24.19 -21.30
C SER A 213 -18.48 25.19 -22.45
N ARG A 214 -18.37 24.76 -23.71
CA ARG A 214 -18.79 25.58 -24.88
C ARG A 214 -20.22 25.26 -25.34
N ARG A 215 -20.92 24.37 -24.61
CA ARG A 215 -22.25 23.88 -24.94
C ARG A 215 -23.31 24.59 -24.07
N PRO A 216 -24.37 25.14 -24.66
CA PRO A 216 -25.52 25.65 -23.91
C PRO A 216 -26.11 24.54 -23.01
N GLY A 217 -26.42 24.86 -21.75
CA GLY A 217 -26.98 23.93 -20.76
C GLY A 217 -27.44 24.62 -19.48
N GLU A 218 -27.61 23.86 -18.39
CA GLU A 218 -27.94 24.39 -17.06
C GLU A 218 -26.65 24.60 -16.25
N GLY A 219 -26.21 25.85 -16.14
CA GLY A 219 -25.12 26.22 -15.22
C GLY A 219 -25.16 27.71 -14.86
N GLY A 220 -24.14 28.19 -14.15
CA GLY A 220 -24.11 29.53 -13.56
C GLY A 220 -23.73 30.69 -14.50
N GLU A 221 -22.92 30.45 -15.54
CA GLU A 221 -22.39 31.50 -16.42
C GLU A 221 -23.22 31.69 -17.71
N LEU A 222 -23.44 32.94 -18.13
CA LEU A 222 -24.18 33.31 -19.34
C LEU A 222 -23.39 32.95 -20.62
N ALA A 223 -23.92 32.03 -21.43
CA ALA A 223 -23.37 31.63 -22.73
C ALA A 223 -23.73 32.61 -23.86
N GLY A 224 -24.86 33.31 -23.71
CA GLY A 224 -25.39 34.23 -24.71
C GLY A 224 -26.93 34.24 -24.70
N VAL A 225 -27.51 34.92 -25.68
CA VAL A 225 -28.97 35.02 -25.83
C VAL A 225 -29.38 34.29 -27.10
N ARG A 226 -30.35 33.38 -27.01
CA ARG A 226 -30.91 32.65 -28.16
C ARG A 226 -32.42 32.71 -28.16
N GLN A 227 -33.04 32.40 -29.30
CA GLN A 227 -34.50 32.32 -29.39
C GLN A 227 -35.06 31.22 -28.46
N PHE A 228 -36.18 31.52 -27.82
CA PHE A 228 -36.93 30.61 -26.96
C PHE A 228 -37.36 29.38 -27.75
N GLY A 229 -37.09 28.20 -27.20
CA GLY A 229 -37.53 26.92 -27.74
C GLY A 229 -38.37 26.13 -26.73
N PRO A 230 -39.16 25.14 -27.19
CA PRO A 230 -39.89 24.24 -26.31
C PRO A 230 -38.95 23.56 -25.30
N GLY A 231 -39.26 23.64 -24.00
CA GLY A 231 -38.44 23.11 -22.90
C GLY A 231 -37.63 24.17 -22.15
N ASP A 232 -37.56 25.41 -22.65
CA ASP A 232 -36.92 26.51 -21.93
C ASP A 232 -37.78 27.01 -20.76
N ARG A 233 -37.12 27.27 -19.63
CA ARG A 233 -37.78 27.80 -18.42
C ARG A 233 -38.12 29.28 -18.64
N LEU A 234 -39.39 29.66 -18.47
CA LEU A 234 -39.87 31.05 -18.62
C LEU A 234 -39.11 32.06 -17.75
N ARG A 235 -38.62 31.63 -16.57
CA ARG A 235 -37.79 32.46 -15.68
C ARG A 235 -36.46 32.92 -16.28
N ARG A 236 -36.01 32.32 -17.39
CA ARG A 236 -34.76 32.66 -18.08
C ARG A 236 -34.98 33.55 -19.31
N ILE A 237 -36.20 34.03 -19.55
CA ILE A 237 -36.48 34.96 -20.65
C ILE A 237 -35.72 36.27 -20.41
N ASP A 238 -34.90 36.66 -21.39
CA ASP A 238 -34.30 37.98 -21.43
C ASP A 238 -35.32 38.95 -22.02
N TRP A 239 -36.08 39.62 -21.15
CA TRP A 239 -37.11 40.55 -21.57
C TRP A 239 -36.56 41.75 -22.33
N ARG A 240 -35.32 42.17 -22.05
CA ARG A 240 -34.70 43.33 -22.71
C ARG A 240 -34.43 43.05 -24.19
N VAL A 241 -33.91 41.86 -24.52
CA VAL A 241 -33.71 41.44 -25.92
C VAL A 241 -35.05 41.07 -26.58
N SER A 242 -35.95 40.42 -25.84
CA SER A 242 -37.24 39.97 -26.37
C SER A 242 -38.15 41.13 -26.79
N LEU A 243 -38.20 42.20 -25.99
CA LEU A 243 -39.00 43.40 -26.30
C LEU A 243 -38.48 44.15 -27.52
N ARG A 244 -37.16 44.13 -27.78
CA ARG A 244 -36.56 44.81 -28.94
C ARG A 244 -36.71 44.03 -30.23
N THR A 245 -36.81 42.71 -30.15
CA THR A 245 -36.84 41.79 -31.31
C THR A 245 -38.21 41.22 -31.61
N GLU A 246 -39.22 41.55 -30.79
CA GLU A 246 -40.59 41.02 -30.82
C GLU A 246 -40.68 39.47 -30.84
N ARG A 247 -39.60 38.81 -30.43
CA ARG A 247 -39.49 37.35 -30.36
C ARG A 247 -38.92 36.98 -29.00
N LEU A 248 -39.48 35.95 -28.37
CA LEU A 248 -38.99 35.49 -27.08
C LEU A 248 -37.55 34.97 -27.20
N HIS A 249 -36.68 35.50 -26.36
CA HIS A 249 -35.29 35.13 -26.23
C HIS A 249 -34.99 34.70 -24.80
N VAL A 250 -34.11 33.72 -24.64
CA VAL A 250 -33.71 33.14 -23.36
C VAL A 250 -32.22 33.33 -23.17
N ALA A 251 -31.84 33.67 -21.95
CA ALA A 251 -30.44 33.66 -21.51
C ALA A 251 -29.98 32.19 -21.44
N ALA A 252 -29.19 31.77 -22.44
CA ALA A 252 -28.55 30.46 -22.43
C ALA A 252 -27.40 30.51 -21.43
N THR A 253 -27.32 29.52 -20.55
CA THR A 253 -26.18 29.35 -19.63
C THR A 253 -25.26 28.24 -20.15
N LEU A 254 -23.99 28.24 -19.77
CA LEU A 254 -23.09 27.12 -20.03
C LEU A 254 -23.43 25.98 -19.05
N SER A 255 -23.37 24.72 -19.50
CA SER A 255 -23.62 23.59 -18.59
C SER A 255 -22.50 23.44 -17.56
N ASP A 256 -22.86 23.33 -16.27
CA ASP A 256 -21.94 22.92 -15.20
C ASP A 256 -21.91 21.38 -15.15
N ARG A 257 -20.93 20.74 -15.79
CA ARG A 257 -20.71 19.29 -15.67
C ARG A 257 -19.30 18.99 -15.22
N ASP A 258 -19.14 18.59 -13.96
CA ASP A 258 -17.88 18.11 -13.39
C ASP A 258 -17.15 17.18 -14.36
N ALA A 259 -15.92 17.54 -14.76
CA ALA A 259 -15.09 16.66 -15.55
C ALA A 259 -14.81 15.39 -14.75
N GLU A 260 -15.21 14.25 -15.32
CA GLU A 260 -14.97 12.95 -14.74
C GLU A 260 -13.71 12.38 -15.37
N VAL A 261 -12.71 12.14 -14.54
CA VAL A 261 -11.51 11.40 -14.89
C VAL A 261 -11.64 10.00 -14.34
N VAL A 262 -11.47 9.01 -15.21
CA VAL A 262 -11.49 7.59 -14.87
C VAL A 262 -10.07 7.09 -14.96
N VAL A 263 -9.47 6.75 -13.82
CA VAL A 263 -8.16 6.09 -13.76
C VAL A 263 -8.41 4.59 -13.81
N LEU A 264 -8.06 3.96 -14.93
CA LEU A 264 -8.24 2.53 -15.16
C LEU A 264 -6.89 1.82 -15.01
N LEU A 265 -6.79 0.93 -14.04
CA LEU A 265 -5.58 0.15 -13.74
C LEU A 265 -5.63 -1.19 -14.46
N ASP A 266 -4.71 -1.42 -15.38
CA ASP A 266 -4.48 -2.74 -15.95
C ASP A 266 -3.66 -3.58 -14.98
N LEU A 267 -4.31 -4.58 -14.38
CA LEU A 267 -3.78 -5.48 -13.37
C LEU A 267 -3.75 -6.94 -13.88
N LEU A 268 -3.75 -7.16 -15.19
CA LEU A 268 -3.67 -8.50 -15.78
C LEU A 268 -2.34 -9.20 -15.46
N ALA A 269 -1.24 -8.46 -15.47
CA ALA A 269 0.09 -9.00 -15.24
C ALA A 269 1.00 -7.96 -14.58
N ASP A 270 1.88 -8.43 -13.69
CA ASP A 270 2.98 -7.64 -13.11
C ASP A 270 4.31 -8.18 -13.63
N ALA A 271 4.99 -7.39 -14.44
CA ALA A 271 6.31 -7.70 -14.96
C ALA A 271 7.39 -6.85 -14.27
N GLY A 272 8.60 -7.39 -14.20
CA GLY A 272 9.71 -6.79 -13.46
C GLY A 272 9.71 -7.20 -11.99
N ARG A 273 10.73 -6.77 -11.25
CA ARG A 273 10.84 -7.01 -9.81
C ARG A 273 10.87 -5.68 -9.09
N SER A 274 10.05 -5.55 -8.06
CA SER A 274 10.12 -4.40 -7.16
C SER A 274 11.36 -4.51 -6.28
N GLY A 275 12.16 -3.44 -6.25
CA GLY A 275 13.23 -3.22 -5.29
C GLY A 275 12.86 -2.18 -4.23
N GLY A 276 11.59 -1.75 -4.21
CA GLY A 276 11.10 -0.62 -3.42
C GLY A 276 11.26 0.72 -4.14
N VAL A 277 11.11 1.82 -3.40
CA VAL A 277 11.20 3.20 -3.90
C VAL A 277 12.58 3.56 -4.43
N ASP A 278 13.64 3.08 -3.79
CA ASP A 278 15.03 3.31 -4.19
C ASP A 278 15.58 2.27 -5.18
N GLY A 279 14.73 1.31 -5.59
CA GLY A 279 15.14 0.17 -6.41
C GLY A 279 14.48 0.13 -7.79
N THR A 280 14.53 -1.03 -8.42
CA THR A 280 13.78 -1.27 -9.66
C THR A 280 12.28 -1.24 -9.39
N ALA A 281 11.50 -0.64 -10.28
CA ALA A 281 10.04 -0.65 -10.18
C ALA A 281 9.45 -1.81 -11.00
N SER A 282 8.51 -2.56 -10.43
CA SER A 282 7.66 -3.44 -11.24
C SER A 282 6.62 -2.62 -12.00
N VAL A 283 5.91 -3.27 -12.93
CA VAL A 283 4.75 -2.67 -13.61
C VAL A 283 3.72 -2.19 -12.58
N LEU A 284 3.41 -3.02 -11.58
CA LEU A 284 2.43 -2.68 -10.55
C LEU A 284 2.85 -1.44 -9.75
N ASP A 285 4.15 -1.31 -9.42
CA ASP A 285 4.66 -0.12 -8.73
C ASP A 285 4.48 1.14 -9.57
N ARG A 286 4.82 1.09 -10.87
CA ARG A 286 4.62 2.25 -11.77
C ARG A 286 3.13 2.57 -11.93
N THR A 287 2.28 1.57 -12.11
CA THR A 287 0.82 1.72 -12.22
C THR A 287 0.23 2.38 -10.98
N VAL A 288 0.57 1.93 -9.78
CA VAL A 288 0.02 2.49 -8.54
C VAL A 288 0.54 3.90 -8.25
N ARG A 289 1.83 4.16 -8.44
CA ARG A 289 2.40 5.52 -8.27
C ARG A 289 1.81 6.50 -9.28
N ALA A 290 1.68 6.09 -10.54
CA ALA A 290 1.04 6.90 -11.58
C ALA A 290 -0.44 7.18 -11.26
N ALA A 291 -1.19 6.18 -10.79
CA ALA A 291 -2.58 6.35 -10.39
C ALA A 291 -2.73 7.37 -9.25
N ALA A 292 -1.88 7.27 -8.23
CA ALA A 292 -1.87 8.18 -7.10
C ALA A 292 -1.55 9.62 -7.55
N ALA A 293 -0.53 9.81 -8.39
CA ALA A 293 -0.15 11.13 -8.91
C ALA A 293 -1.23 11.76 -9.81
N ILE A 294 -1.84 10.97 -10.70
CA ILE A 294 -2.92 11.43 -11.59
C ILE A 294 -4.16 11.79 -10.77
N ALA A 295 -4.56 10.93 -9.83
CA ALA A 295 -5.68 11.21 -8.94
C ALA A 295 -5.43 12.46 -8.12
N GLU A 296 -4.23 12.64 -7.57
CA GLU A 296 -3.83 13.82 -6.84
C GLU A 296 -3.99 15.08 -7.70
N HIS A 297 -3.45 15.08 -8.92
CA HIS A 297 -3.48 16.21 -9.83
C HIS A 297 -4.90 16.71 -10.14
N TYR A 298 -5.80 15.78 -10.48
CA TYR A 298 -7.18 16.12 -10.88
C TYR A 298 -8.06 16.46 -9.68
N LEU A 299 -7.91 15.75 -8.56
CA LEU A 299 -8.68 16.04 -7.35
C LEU A 299 -8.31 17.39 -6.74
N HIS A 300 -7.04 17.82 -6.81
CA HIS A 300 -6.62 19.15 -6.37
C HIS A 300 -7.21 20.27 -7.25
N ARG A 301 -7.55 20.00 -8.51
CA ARG A 301 -8.21 20.96 -9.42
C ARG A 301 -9.74 20.98 -9.31
N GLY A 302 -10.31 20.13 -8.46
CA GLY A 302 -11.75 20.03 -8.25
C GLY A 302 -12.47 19.11 -9.24
N ASP A 303 -11.75 18.39 -10.08
CA ASP A 303 -12.33 17.38 -10.97
C ASP A 303 -12.81 16.16 -10.17
N ARG A 304 -13.72 15.37 -10.74
CA ARG A 304 -14.14 14.10 -10.13
C ARG A 304 -13.27 12.98 -10.63
N VAL A 305 -12.73 12.19 -9.71
CA VAL A 305 -11.93 11.00 -10.06
C VAL A 305 -12.64 9.74 -9.63
N SER A 306 -12.74 8.79 -10.56
CA SER A 306 -13.12 7.39 -10.30
C SER A 306 -11.94 6.48 -10.61
N VAL A 307 -11.91 5.30 -9.97
CA VAL A 307 -10.89 4.28 -10.21
C VAL A 307 -11.56 2.99 -10.65
N LEU A 308 -11.01 2.36 -11.68
CA LEU A 308 -11.45 1.07 -12.21
C LEU A 308 -10.27 0.12 -12.27
N GLU A 309 -10.49 -1.13 -11.88
CA GLU A 309 -9.51 -2.19 -12.08
C GLU A 309 -9.92 -3.05 -13.27
N TYR A 310 -8.95 -3.34 -14.12
CA TYR A 310 -9.03 -4.34 -15.16
C TYR A 310 -8.18 -5.54 -14.76
N GLY A 311 -8.84 -6.61 -14.32
CA GLY A 311 -8.20 -7.76 -13.67
C GLY A 311 -9.25 -8.63 -12.99
N ALA A 312 -8.81 -9.60 -12.18
CA ALA A 312 -9.71 -10.60 -11.58
C ALA A 312 -10.73 -10.00 -10.60
N SER A 313 -10.33 -9.03 -9.79
CA SER A 313 -11.18 -8.35 -8.80
C SER A 313 -12.18 -7.39 -9.47
N ALA A 314 -11.77 -6.77 -10.57
CA ALA A 314 -12.48 -5.78 -11.37
C ALA A 314 -13.27 -4.77 -10.52
N ARG A 315 -12.63 -4.28 -9.45
CA ARG A 315 -13.23 -3.38 -8.47
C ARG A 315 -13.48 -2.00 -9.10
N ARG A 316 -14.46 -1.27 -8.57
CA ARG A 316 -14.82 0.07 -9.01
C ARG A 316 -15.03 1.04 -7.85
N LEU A 317 -14.27 2.13 -7.85
CA LEU A 317 -14.49 3.28 -6.99
C LEU A 317 -15.33 4.33 -7.74
N ARG A 318 -16.41 4.81 -7.12
CA ARG A 318 -17.31 5.80 -7.72
C ARG A 318 -16.63 7.18 -7.84
N PRO A 319 -17.02 8.00 -8.84
CA PRO A 319 -16.48 9.34 -9.01
C PRO A 319 -16.89 10.25 -7.85
N ALA A 320 -15.93 10.94 -7.26
CA ALA A 320 -16.12 12.06 -6.35
C ALA A 320 -14.93 13.03 -6.46
N SER A 321 -14.99 14.17 -5.79
CA SER A 321 -13.96 15.22 -5.85
C SER A 321 -13.37 15.55 -4.47
N GLY A 322 -12.30 16.35 -4.45
CA GLY A 322 -11.69 16.89 -3.23
C GLY A 322 -10.82 15.91 -2.43
N ARG A 323 -10.30 16.41 -1.30
CA ARG A 323 -9.30 15.70 -0.48
C ARG A 323 -9.77 14.35 0.06
N ARG A 324 -11.05 14.24 0.43
CA ARG A 324 -11.62 12.98 0.94
C ARG A 324 -11.59 11.88 -0.12
N GLN A 325 -11.88 12.22 -1.37
CA GLN A 325 -11.77 11.26 -2.45
C GLN A 325 -10.31 10.84 -2.67
N TYR A 326 -9.36 11.77 -2.55
CA TYR A 326 -7.95 11.44 -2.73
C TYR A 326 -7.47 10.42 -1.70
N LEU A 327 -7.80 10.61 -0.42
CA LEU A 327 -7.51 9.62 0.63
C LEU A 327 -8.20 8.27 0.37
N THR A 328 -9.41 8.30 -0.19
CA THR A 328 -10.15 7.07 -0.56
C THR A 328 -9.47 6.34 -1.72
N VAL A 329 -8.94 7.07 -2.70
CA VAL A 329 -8.13 6.53 -3.79
C VAL A 329 -6.84 5.92 -3.26
N LEU A 330 -6.13 6.60 -2.37
CA LEU A 330 -4.90 6.06 -1.77
C LEU A 330 -5.17 4.74 -1.02
N GLU A 331 -6.22 4.70 -0.19
CA GLU A 331 -6.62 3.49 0.54
C GLU A 331 -7.02 2.36 -0.44
N TRP A 332 -7.68 2.70 -1.54
CA TRP A 332 -8.05 1.74 -2.58
C TRP A 332 -6.85 1.09 -3.26
N LEU A 333 -5.84 1.92 -3.58
CA LEU A 333 -4.61 1.48 -4.25
C LEU A 333 -3.76 0.54 -3.40
N LEU A 334 -3.87 0.59 -2.06
CA LEU A 334 -3.14 -0.33 -1.17
C LEU A 334 -3.49 -1.81 -1.40
N ASP A 335 -4.66 -2.07 -1.94
CA ASP A 335 -5.18 -3.41 -2.20
C ASP A 335 -5.04 -3.83 -3.68
N ALA A 336 -4.41 -3.00 -4.52
CA ALA A 336 -4.15 -3.32 -5.91
C ALA A 336 -3.13 -4.46 -6.02
N HIS A 337 -3.51 -5.52 -6.73
CA HIS A 337 -2.65 -6.67 -6.99
C HIS A 337 -2.93 -7.22 -8.39
N SER A 338 -1.88 -7.69 -9.06
CA SER A 338 -2.04 -8.36 -10.35
C SER A 338 -2.57 -9.78 -10.15
N SER A 339 -3.50 -10.22 -10.99
CA SER A 339 -3.92 -11.61 -11.02
C SER A 339 -4.13 -12.09 -12.46
N PRO A 340 -3.40 -13.13 -12.90
CA PRO A 340 -3.48 -13.62 -14.28
C PRO A 340 -4.80 -14.33 -14.59
N THR A 341 -5.57 -14.75 -13.57
CA THR A 341 -6.85 -15.46 -13.72
C THR A 341 -8.04 -14.54 -13.99
N ALA A 342 -7.80 -13.33 -14.49
CA ALA A 342 -8.84 -12.36 -14.77
C ALA A 342 -9.81 -12.84 -15.86
N GLN A 343 -11.11 -12.72 -15.58
CA GLN A 343 -12.15 -12.95 -16.57
C GLN A 343 -12.14 -11.83 -17.61
N GLU A 344 -12.24 -12.21 -18.89
CA GLU A 344 -12.22 -11.26 -20.00
C GLU A 344 -13.45 -10.35 -19.96
N ARG A 345 -13.23 -9.07 -19.62
CA ARG A 345 -14.22 -8.01 -19.84
C ARG A 345 -13.80 -7.22 -21.07
N GLY A 346 -14.68 -7.11 -22.05
CA GLY A 346 -14.43 -6.27 -23.22
C GLY A 346 -14.49 -4.78 -22.87
N GLY A 347 -13.77 -3.94 -23.61
CA GLY A 347 -13.77 -2.48 -23.38
C GLY A 347 -15.16 -1.84 -23.42
N ALA A 348 -16.07 -2.35 -24.26
CA ALA A 348 -17.46 -1.91 -24.30
C ALA A 348 -18.25 -2.21 -23.02
N GLN A 349 -17.96 -3.33 -22.35
CA GLN A 349 -18.59 -3.68 -21.08
C GLN A 349 -18.13 -2.75 -19.95
N LEU A 350 -16.84 -2.39 -19.96
CA LEU A 350 -16.30 -1.39 -19.02
C LEU A 350 -16.89 0.00 -19.29
N ALA A 351 -17.08 0.36 -20.56
CA ALA A 351 -17.65 1.63 -20.98
C ALA A 351 -19.09 1.87 -20.47
N ALA A 352 -19.88 0.81 -20.25
CA ALA A 352 -21.27 0.90 -19.79
C ALA A 352 -21.41 1.62 -18.44
N GLY A 353 -20.38 1.57 -17.61
CA GLY A 353 -20.35 2.29 -16.34
C GLY A 353 -19.81 3.72 -16.44
N ILE A 354 -19.13 4.06 -17.52
CA ILE A 354 -18.35 5.29 -17.66
C ILE A 354 -19.15 6.35 -18.40
N SER A 355 -19.17 7.58 -17.89
CA SER A 355 -19.77 8.73 -18.59
C SER A 355 -19.20 8.86 -20.00
N ALA A 356 -20.05 9.09 -21.00
CA ALA A 356 -19.63 9.26 -22.39
C ALA A 356 -18.67 10.45 -22.59
N ALA A 357 -18.66 11.36 -21.65
CA ALA A 357 -17.79 12.52 -21.65
C ALA A 357 -16.54 12.31 -20.77
N ALA A 358 -16.40 11.22 -20.01
CA ALA A 358 -15.23 11.05 -19.15
C ALA A 358 -13.92 10.95 -19.95
N LEU A 359 -12.85 11.52 -19.38
CA LEU A 359 -11.48 11.22 -19.78
C LEU A 359 -11.08 9.90 -19.12
N VAL A 360 -10.78 8.89 -19.92
CA VAL A 360 -10.37 7.57 -19.46
C VAL A 360 -8.86 7.44 -19.60
N VAL A 361 -8.15 7.51 -18.48
CA VAL A 361 -6.70 7.32 -18.42
C VAL A 361 -6.42 5.88 -18.03
N VAL A 362 -5.93 5.09 -18.99
CA VAL A 362 -5.65 3.67 -18.80
C VAL A 362 -4.17 3.49 -18.52
N LEU A 363 -3.84 3.04 -17.31
CA LEU A 363 -2.48 2.68 -16.91
C LEU A 363 -2.25 1.23 -17.27
N THR A 364 -1.46 0.98 -18.32
CA THR A 364 -1.29 -0.36 -18.87
C THR A 364 0.14 -0.62 -19.33
N PRO A 365 0.72 -1.78 -19.00
CA PRO A 365 2.02 -2.17 -19.54
C PRO A 365 1.92 -2.74 -20.96
N LEU A 366 0.71 -2.90 -21.53
CA LEU A 366 0.46 -3.52 -22.85
C LEU A 366 1.21 -4.84 -23.04
N LEU A 367 1.21 -5.70 -22.00
CA LEU A 367 1.83 -7.02 -22.05
C LEU A 367 0.97 -8.06 -22.76
N ASP A 368 -0.34 -7.78 -22.91
CA ASP A 368 -1.36 -8.72 -23.32
C ASP A 368 -2.29 -8.10 -24.39
N ALA A 369 -2.69 -8.91 -25.38
CA ALA A 369 -3.61 -8.49 -26.45
C ALA A 369 -5.00 -8.10 -25.92
N ARG A 370 -5.39 -8.62 -24.75
CA ARG A 370 -6.62 -8.23 -24.05
C ARG A 370 -6.60 -6.76 -23.67
N SER A 371 -5.44 -6.21 -23.26
CA SER A 371 -5.29 -4.80 -22.93
C SER A 371 -5.47 -3.89 -24.14
N ALA A 372 -4.91 -4.28 -25.29
CA ALA A 372 -5.11 -3.56 -26.55
C ALA A 372 -6.59 -3.62 -27.00
N SER A 373 -7.22 -4.78 -26.88
CA SER A 373 -8.64 -4.97 -27.20
C SER A 373 -9.57 -4.15 -26.28
N MET A 374 -9.23 -4.05 -24.99
CA MET A 374 -9.90 -3.18 -24.04
C MET A 374 -9.82 -1.71 -24.47
N LEU A 375 -8.61 -1.21 -24.77
CA LEU A 375 -8.40 0.17 -25.22
C LEU A 375 -9.20 0.48 -26.49
N ALA A 376 -9.10 -0.38 -27.50
CA ALA A 376 -9.83 -0.24 -28.75
C ALA A 376 -11.36 -0.29 -28.52
N GLY A 377 -11.84 -1.12 -27.59
CA GLY A 377 -13.25 -1.16 -27.20
C GLY A 377 -13.73 0.13 -26.53
N LEU A 378 -12.94 0.70 -25.62
CA LEU A 378 -13.23 1.97 -24.96
C LEU A 378 -13.25 3.12 -25.98
N ALA A 379 -12.28 3.19 -26.88
CA ALA A 379 -12.21 4.22 -27.92
C ALA A 379 -13.39 4.12 -28.90
N ARG A 380 -13.71 2.91 -29.39
CA ARG A 380 -14.88 2.67 -30.27
C ARG A 380 -16.21 3.01 -29.62
N SER A 381 -16.32 2.91 -28.29
CA SER A 381 -17.50 3.35 -27.56
C SER A 381 -17.61 4.88 -27.43
N GLY A 382 -16.68 5.64 -28.03
CA GLY A 382 -16.74 7.09 -28.13
C GLY A 382 -16.18 7.86 -26.93
N ARG A 383 -15.49 7.18 -26.00
CA ARG A 383 -14.82 7.82 -24.86
C ARG A 383 -13.48 8.43 -25.29
N PHE A 384 -13.05 9.46 -24.57
CA PHE A 384 -11.71 10.00 -24.71
C PHE A 384 -10.75 9.11 -23.94
N VAL A 385 -9.96 8.31 -24.64
CA VAL A 385 -9.06 7.33 -24.03
C VAL A 385 -7.62 7.78 -24.21
N VAL A 386 -6.84 7.72 -23.13
CA VAL A 386 -5.38 7.91 -23.15
C VAL A 386 -4.76 6.71 -22.48
N ALA A 387 -3.84 6.04 -23.16
CA ALA A 387 -3.05 4.97 -22.58
C ALA A 387 -1.74 5.52 -22.03
N VAL A 388 -1.44 5.17 -20.79
CA VAL A 388 -0.17 5.44 -20.12
C VAL A 388 0.54 4.12 -19.98
N ASP A 389 1.64 4.01 -20.70
CA ASP A 389 2.54 2.87 -20.68
C ASP A 389 3.29 2.82 -19.34
N THR A 390 2.97 1.81 -18.54
CA THR A 390 3.58 1.54 -17.23
C THR A 390 4.68 0.47 -17.28
N LEU A 391 5.11 0.07 -18.48
CA LEU A 391 6.23 -0.87 -18.65
C LEU A 391 7.55 -0.20 -18.20
N PRO A 392 8.33 -0.82 -17.28
CA PRO A 392 9.65 -0.33 -16.92
C PRO A 392 10.65 -0.42 -18.08
N GLU A 393 11.45 0.63 -18.30
CA GLU A 393 12.43 0.69 -19.40
C GLU A 393 13.56 -0.35 -19.28
N GLY A 394 13.90 -0.77 -18.06
CA GLY A 394 14.99 -1.72 -17.75
C GLY A 394 14.57 -3.20 -17.72
N LEU A 395 13.43 -3.55 -18.32
CA LEU A 395 12.95 -4.93 -18.28
C LEU A 395 13.80 -5.84 -19.17
N THR A 396 14.38 -6.90 -18.59
CA THR A 396 15.22 -7.87 -19.32
C THR A 396 14.43 -9.13 -19.69
N ALA A 397 14.96 -9.92 -20.63
CA ALA A 397 14.42 -11.23 -20.96
C ALA A 397 14.26 -12.10 -19.70
N ALA A 398 13.15 -12.84 -19.61
CA ALA A 398 12.86 -13.72 -18.47
C ALA A 398 13.83 -14.92 -18.41
N SER A 399 14.31 -15.36 -19.58
CA SER A 399 15.28 -16.44 -19.73
C SER A 399 16.59 -15.88 -20.28
N SER A 400 17.71 -16.32 -19.71
CA SER A 400 19.06 -15.93 -20.14
C SER A 400 19.59 -16.77 -21.32
N ASN A 401 18.80 -17.72 -21.84
CA ASN A 401 19.20 -18.50 -23.01
C ASN A 401 19.00 -17.71 -24.32
N THR A 402 19.67 -18.13 -25.40
CA THR A 402 19.63 -17.46 -26.71
C THR A 402 18.20 -17.27 -27.22
N TRP A 403 17.34 -18.27 -27.02
CA TRP A 403 15.93 -18.21 -27.41
C TRP A 403 15.13 -17.20 -26.59
N GLY A 404 15.46 -17.01 -25.32
CA GLY A 404 14.84 -16.04 -24.43
C GLY A 404 15.10 -14.61 -24.88
N GLU A 405 16.33 -14.31 -25.30
CA GLU A 405 16.69 -13.01 -25.86
C GLU A 405 15.99 -12.75 -27.20
N VAL A 406 15.95 -13.74 -28.10
CA VAL A 406 15.22 -13.64 -29.38
C VAL A 406 13.72 -13.44 -29.13
N ALA A 407 13.12 -14.21 -28.23
CA ALA A 407 11.71 -14.08 -27.87
C ALA A 407 11.40 -12.71 -27.27
N TYR A 408 12.26 -12.19 -26.40
CA TYR A 408 12.11 -10.85 -25.82
C TYR A 408 12.16 -9.75 -26.91
N ARG A 409 13.10 -9.85 -27.87
CA ARG A 409 13.17 -8.90 -28.99
C ARG A 409 11.95 -8.98 -29.90
N LEU A 410 11.49 -10.19 -30.21
CA LEU A 410 10.28 -10.40 -31.02
C LEU A 410 9.05 -9.81 -30.33
N TRP A 411 8.87 -10.11 -29.04
CA TRP A 411 7.79 -9.55 -28.23
C TRP A 411 7.84 -8.02 -28.16
N ARG A 412 9.02 -7.43 -27.98
CA ARG A 412 9.19 -5.97 -27.96
C ARG A 412 8.79 -5.35 -29.31
N ALA A 413 9.17 -5.98 -30.42
CA ALA A 413 8.78 -5.52 -31.76
C ALA A 413 7.26 -5.63 -32.00
N GLU A 414 6.63 -6.73 -31.58
CA GLU A 414 5.18 -6.92 -31.67
C GLU A 414 4.41 -5.89 -30.82
N ARG A 415 4.93 -5.59 -29.63
CA ARG A 415 4.38 -4.57 -28.74
C ARG A 415 4.46 -3.17 -29.35
N GLU A 416 5.61 -2.77 -29.90
CA GLU A 416 5.76 -1.49 -30.59
C GLU A 416 4.80 -1.38 -31.78
N ASN A 417 4.61 -2.46 -32.54
CA ASN A 417 3.61 -2.51 -33.60
C ASN A 417 2.17 -2.32 -33.06
N THR A 418 1.84 -2.94 -31.93
CA THR A 418 0.53 -2.76 -31.27
C THR A 418 0.33 -1.32 -30.80
N ILE A 419 1.36 -0.67 -30.25
CA ILE A 419 1.31 0.75 -29.87
C ILE A 419 1.11 1.63 -31.11
N GLY A 420 1.80 1.34 -32.21
CA GLY A 420 1.61 2.00 -33.50
C GLY A 420 0.16 1.91 -33.98
N GLN A 421 -0.40 0.71 -33.99
CA GLN A 421 -1.79 0.47 -34.38
C GLN A 421 -2.78 1.23 -33.46
N LEU A 422 -2.57 1.22 -32.14
CA LEU A 422 -3.42 1.98 -31.21
C LEU A 422 -3.40 3.49 -31.54
N ARG A 423 -2.22 4.05 -31.82
CA ARG A 423 -2.07 5.47 -32.20
C ARG A 423 -2.76 5.79 -33.52
N GLU A 424 -2.62 4.94 -34.54
CA GLU A 424 -3.32 5.08 -35.82
C GLU A 424 -4.85 5.08 -35.65
N HIS A 425 -5.35 4.31 -34.69
CA HIS A 425 -6.77 4.23 -34.35
C HIS A 425 -7.22 5.30 -33.33
N GLY A 426 -6.39 6.32 -33.09
CA GLY A 426 -6.73 7.49 -32.28
C GLY A 426 -6.61 7.28 -30.77
N VAL A 427 -5.93 6.23 -30.31
CA VAL A 427 -5.60 6.01 -28.89
C VAL A 427 -4.14 6.40 -28.64
N PRO A 428 -3.86 7.61 -28.11
CA PRO A 428 -2.50 8.00 -27.79
C PRO A 428 -1.96 7.15 -26.63
N VAL A 429 -0.71 6.71 -26.80
CA VAL A 429 0.05 5.90 -25.82
C VAL A 429 1.31 6.65 -25.41
N VAL A 430 1.54 6.80 -24.10
CA VAL A 430 2.60 7.62 -23.50
C VAL A 430 3.38 6.85 -22.46
N ALA A 431 4.70 6.90 -22.52
CA ALA A 431 5.52 6.35 -21.43
C ALA A 431 5.32 7.11 -20.12
N TRP A 432 5.15 6.38 -19.02
CA TRP A 432 5.22 6.95 -17.68
C TRP A 432 6.67 7.26 -17.30
N ALA A 433 7.03 8.55 -17.33
CA ALA A 433 8.33 9.06 -16.93
C ALA A 433 8.22 10.01 -15.71
N GLY A 434 7.16 9.85 -14.91
CA GLY A 434 6.84 10.71 -13.77
C GLY A 434 5.70 11.70 -14.08
N ALA A 435 5.37 12.53 -13.10
CA ALA A 435 4.19 13.39 -13.15
C ALA A 435 4.12 14.30 -14.40
N GLY A 436 5.25 14.89 -14.84
CA GLY A 436 5.30 15.75 -16.02
C GLY A 436 5.21 15.03 -17.37
N SER A 437 5.34 13.70 -17.42
CA SER A 437 5.33 12.96 -18.70
C SER A 437 3.96 12.95 -19.38
N LEU A 438 2.90 13.26 -18.64
CA LEU A 438 1.52 13.34 -19.12
C LEU A 438 1.19 14.69 -19.81
N ASP A 439 2.01 15.72 -19.62
CA ASP A 439 1.77 17.11 -20.05
C ASP A 439 1.65 17.28 -21.56
N ALA A 440 2.54 16.63 -22.32
CA ALA A 440 2.53 16.72 -23.78
C ALA A 440 1.34 15.99 -24.41
N VAL A 441 0.91 14.86 -23.83
CA VAL A 441 -0.14 14.05 -24.46
C VAL A 441 -1.52 14.46 -24.06
N LEU A 442 -1.75 14.88 -22.81
CA LEU A 442 -3.02 15.51 -22.47
C LEU A 442 -3.20 16.82 -23.28
N ARG A 443 -2.09 17.49 -23.66
CA ARG A 443 -2.09 18.52 -24.73
C ARG A 443 -2.67 18.06 -26.05
N ASP A 444 -2.12 17.02 -26.63
CA ASP A 444 -2.57 16.57 -27.94
C ASP A 444 -3.99 15.96 -27.90
N VAL A 445 -4.34 15.27 -26.81
CA VAL A 445 -5.69 14.71 -26.59
C VAL A 445 -6.73 15.82 -26.46
N SER A 446 -6.43 16.90 -25.72
CA SER A 446 -7.34 18.05 -25.61
C SER A 446 -7.54 18.76 -26.94
N ARG A 447 -6.49 18.85 -27.78
CA ARG A 447 -6.56 19.43 -29.13
C ARG A 447 -7.41 18.56 -30.05
N LEU A 448 -7.24 17.23 -29.99
CA LEU A 448 -8.05 16.26 -30.73
C LEU A 448 -9.52 16.26 -30.25
N ALA A 449 -9.77 16.40 -28.95
CA ALA A 449 -11.11 16.50 -28.39
C ALA A 449 -11.81 17.83 -28.73
N ALA A 450 -11.04 18.90 -28.94
CA ALA A 450 -11.54 20.21 -29.40
C ALA A 450 -11.74 20.28 -30.92
N ALA A 451 -11.18 19.35 -31.70
CA ALA A 451 -11.40 19.27 -33.13
C ALA A 451 -12.85 18.84 -33.43
N PRO A 452 -13.53 19.48 -34.39
CA PRO A 452 -14.88 19.07 -34.76
C PRO A 452 -14.83 17.61 -35.23
N LYS A 453 -15.54 16.70 -34.54
CA LYS A 453 -15.74 15.33 -35.02
C LYS A 453 -16.39 15.44 -36.39
N ALA A 454 -15.65 15.12 -37.44
CA ALA A 454 -16.22 14.99 -38.77
C ALA A 454 -17.30 13.91 -38.69
N VAL A 455 -18.55 14.33 -38.81
CA VAL A 455 -19.67 13.41 -39.03
C VAL A 455 -19.46 12.87 -40.44
N LEU A 456 -18.79 11.72 -40.55
CA LEU A 456 -18.85 10.91 -41.75
C LEU A 456 -20.32 10.54 -41.94
N ARG A 457 -20.94 11.18 -42.93
CA ARG A 457 -22.31 10.90 -43.40
C ARG A 457 -22.32 9.67 -44.28
#